data_AF-A0A644YHX8-F1
#
_entry.id   AF-A0A644YHX8-F1
#
_cell.length_a   1.000
_cell.length_b   1.000
_cell.length_c   1.000
_cell.angle_alpha   90.00
_cell.angle_beta   90.00
_cell.angle_gamma   90.00
#
_symmetry.space_group_name_H-M   'P 1'
#
loop_
_entity.id
_entity.type
_entity.pdbx_description
1 polymer ?
#
loop_
_entity_poly.entity_id
_entity_poly.type
_entity_poly.pdbx_seq_one_letter_code
_entity_poly.pdbx_strand_id
1 'polypeptide(L)'
;MKGVFSMALEFLNDLGRKAQAVAAVAADKAKDAAELAKINMAIAGEQREMDKNYRTIGEWYVSEYSGEIPPAVKDLVDAVMASKSKIAELEASKPIKEEAAEPAQTQPASKTCPICGAVSDSKFCPQCGAPMGE
;
A
#
# COMPACT_ATOMS: atom_id res chain seq x y z
N MET A 1 -3.55 70.36 -11.77
CA MET A 1 -3.01 69.00 -12.05
C MET A 1 -2.43 68.27 -10.82
N LYS A 2 -1.88 68.94 -9.80
CA LYS A 2 -1.28 68.25 -8.62
C LYS A 2 -2.24 67.39 -7.78
N GLY A 3 -3.54 67.74 -7.70
CA GLY A 3 -4.52 66.98 -6.90
C GLY A 3 -4.97 65.64 -7.51
N VAL A 4 -4.99 65.53 -8.85
CA VAL A 4 -5.44 64.31 -9.54
C VAL A 4 -4.43 63.17 -9.40
N PHE A 5 -3.13 63.48 -9.41
CA PHE A 5 -2.06 62.51 -9.17
C PHE A 5 -2.02 62.01 -7.71
N SER A 6 -2.30 62.89 -6.74
CA SER A 6 -2.37 62.51 -5.32
C SER A 6 -3.52 61.54 -5.05
N MET A 7 -4.69 61.81 -5.63
CA MET A 7 -5.89 60.99 -5.44
C MET A 7 -5.73 59.59 -6.08
N ALA A 8 -5.08 59.50 -7.24
CA ALA A 8 -4.77 58.22 -7.89
C ALA A 8 -3.76 57.38 -7.09
N LEU A 9 -2.77 58.01 -6.46
CA LEU A 9 -1.78 57.32 -5.63
C LEU A 9 -2.40 56.77 -4.34
N GLU A 10 -3.29 57.52 -3.70
CA GLU A 10 -4.02 57.06 -2.51
C GLU A 10 -4.94 55.88 -2.83
N PHE A 11 -5.62 55.92 -3.97
CA PHE A 11 -6.46 54.81 -4.45
C PHE A 11 -5.63 53.53 -4.69
N LEU A 12 -4.46 53.63 -5.31
CA LEU A 12 -3.56 52.49 -5.52
C LEU A 12 -3.03 51.93 -4.19
N ASN A 13 -2.74 52.80 -3.21
CA ASN A 13 -2.31 52.36 -1.88
C ASN A 13 -3.43 51.64 -1.11
N ASP A 14 -4.67 52.14 -1.18
CA ASP A 14 -5.83 51.49 -0.59
C ASP A 14 -6.15 50.13 -1.24
N LEU A 15 -6.05 50.05 -2.58
CA LEU A 15 -6.13 48.78 -3.31
C LEU A 15 -5.02 47.81 -2.89
N GLY A 16 -3.78 48.30 -2.76
CA GLY A 16 -2.65 47.49 -2.30
C GLY A 16 -2.87 46.93 -0.89
N ARG A 17 -3.35 47.75 0.04
CA ARG A 17 -3.69 47.32 1.41
C ARG A 17 -4.81 46.28 1.44
N LYS A 18 -5.86 46.48 0.64
CA LYS A 18 -6.95 45.50 0.50
C LYS A 18 -6.46 44.18 -0.08
N ALA A 19 -5.62 44.23 -1.12
CA ALA A 19 -5.00 43.04 -1.70
C ALA A 19 -4.14 42.27 -0.67
N GLN A 20 -3.35 42.99 0.14
CA GLN A 20 -2.57 42.40 1.23
C GLN A 20 -3.45 41.75 2.29
N ALA A 21 -4.54 42.40 2.70
CA ALA A 21 -5.47 41.83 3.68
C ALA A 21 -6.13 40.55 3.17
N VAL A 22 -6.56 40.52 1.90
CA VAL A 22 -7.14 39.32 1.28
C VAL A 22 -6.09 38.21 1.17
N ALA A 23 -4.85 38.54 0.80
CA ALA A 23 -3.75 37.57 0.74
C ALA A 23 -3.43 36.97 2.11
N ALA A 24 -3.41 37.78 3.18
CA ALA A 24 -3.21 37.31 4.54
C ALA A 24 -4.31 36.34 4.98
N VAL A 25 -5.59 36.69 4.75
CA VAL A 25 -6.72 35.80 5.06
C VAL A 25 -6.66 34.49 4.28
N ALA A 26 -6.25 34.54 3.00
CA ALA A 26 -6.08 33.33 2.20
C ALA A 26 -4.94 32.44 2.73
N ALA A 27 -3.82 33.05 3.16
CA ALA A 27 -2.70 32.34 3.76
C ALA A 27 -3.06 31.67 5.08
N ASP A 28 -3.78 32.37 5.97
CA ASP A 28 -4.26 31.82 7.23
C ASP A 28 -5.20 30.63 7.00
N LYS A 29 -6.16 30.76 6.07
CA LYS A 29 -7.05 29.64 5.69
C LYS A 29 -6.28 28.46 5.09
N ALA A 30 -5.25 28.71 4.30
CA ALA A 30 -4.41 27.64 3.75
C ALA A 30 -3.64 26.92 4.85
N LYS A 31 -3.15 27.64 5.87
CA LYS A 31 -2.49 27.06 7.04
C LYS A 31 -3.45 26.20 7.85
N ASP A 32 -4.66 26.70 8.13
CA ASP A 32 -5.68 25.95 8.86
C ASP A 32 -6.08 24.67 8.12
N ALA A 33 -6.24 24.75 6.79
CA ALA A 33 -6.52 23.58 5.96
C ALA A 33 -5.38 22.56 6.00
N ALA A 34 -4.12 23.01 6.02
CA ALA A 34 -2.96 22.14 6.12
C ALA A 34 -2.87 21.44 7.49
N GLU A 35 -3.12 22.15 8.58
CA GLU A 35 -3.17 21.56 9.93
C GLU A 35 -4.34 20.56 10.06
N LEU A 36 -5.52 20.90 9.52
CA LEU A 36 -6.65 19.97 9.49
C LEU A 36 -6.33 18.70 8.68
N ALA A 37 -5.69 18.84 7.53
CA ALA A 37 -5.26 17.70 6.72
C ALA A 37 -4.27 16.81 7.49
N LYS A 38 -3.30 17.42 8.18
CA LYS A 38 -2.32 16.71 9.01
C LYS A 38 -3.00 15.94 10.16
N ILE A 39 -3.95 16.56 10.85
CA ILE A 39 -4.74 15.91 11.92
C ILE A 39 -5.53 14.74 11.34
N ASN A 40 -6.24 14.94 10.22
CA ASN A 40 -7.01 13.86 9.59
C ASN A 40 -6.15 12.70 9.12
N MET A 41 -4.94 12.97 8.61
CA MET A 41 -3.98 11.91 8.27
C MET A 41 -3.52 11.13 9.50
N ALA A 42 -3.26 11.80 10.62
CA ALA A 42 -2.91 11.14 11.87
C ALA A 42 -4.07 10.26 12.38
N ILE A 43 -5.31 10.78 12.37
CA ILE A 43 -6.51 10.01 12.75
C ILE A 43 -6.66 8.78 11.85
N ALA A 44 -6.53 8.94 10.53
CA ALA A 44 -6.61 7.82 9.60
C ALA A 44 -5.49 6.80 9.82
N GLY A 45 -4.30 7.25 10.23
CA GLY A 45 -3.20 6.39 10.64
C GLY A 45 -3.56 5.53 11.85
N GLU A 46 -4.03 6.16 12.92
CA GLU A 46 -4.43 5.47 14.15
C GLU A 46 -5.61 4.51 13.93
N GLN A 47 -6.59 4.89 13.11
CA GLN A 47 -7.70 4.00 12.74
C GLN A 47 -7.21 2.73 12.05
N ARG A 48 -6.25 2.86 11.11
CA ARG A 48 -5.67 1.69 10.43
C ARG A 48 -4.90 0.79 11.39
N GLU A 49 -4.15 1.36 12.33
CA GLU A 49 -3.43 0.56 13.33
C GLU A 49 -4.40 -0.11 14.30
N MET A 50 -5.46 0.60 14.72
CA MET A 50 -6.54 0.02 15.53
C MET A 50 -7.21 -1.18 14.82
N ASP A 51 -7.53 -1.05 13.54
CA ASP A 51 -8.13 -2.14 12.76
C ASP A 51 -7.22 -3.36 12.65
N LYS A 52 -5.91 -3.15 12.41
CA LYS A 52 -4.91 -4.23 12.42
C LYS A 52 -4.86 -4.91 13.78
N ASN A 53 -4.79 -4.13 14.85
CA ASN A 53 -4.72 -4.65 16.22
C ASN A 53 -5.96 -5.49 16.55
N TYR A 54 -7.17 -5.00 16.24
CA TYR A 54 -8.39 -5.78 16.45
C TYR A 54 -8.41 -7.08 15.64
N ARG A 55 -7.94 -7.04 14.39
CA ARG A 55 -7.82 -8.26 13.58
C ARG A 55 -6.85 -9.25 14.19
N THR A 56 -5.66 -8.82 14.59
CA THR A 56 -4.66 -9.69 15.23
C THR A 56 -5.17 -10.27 16.55
N ILE A 57 -5.85 -9.46 17.37
CA ILE A 57 -6.51 -9.93 18.60
C ILE A 57 -7.54 -11.01 18.28
N GLY A 58 -8.42 -10.78 17.29
CA GLY A 58 -9.44 -11.73 16.90
C GLY A 58 -8.85 -13.03 16.33
N GLU A 59 -7.79 -12.94 15.52
CA GLU A 59 -7.06 -14.10 15.00
C GLU A 59 -6.48 -14.94 16.13
N TRP A 60 -5.77 -14.31 17.08
CA TRP A 60 -5.24 -14.97 18.27
C TRP A 60 -6.35 -15.57 19.13
N TYR A 61 -7.46 -14.87 19.31
CA TYR A 61 -8.60 -15.35 20.09
C TYR A 61 -9.24 -16.61 19.47
N VAL A 62 -9.29 -16.73 18.15
CA VAL A 62 -9.88 -17.92 17.51
C VAL A 62 -8.85 -19.06 17.40
N SER A 63 -7.54 -18.80 17.38
CA SER A 63 -6.51 -19.85 17.25
C SER A 63 -5.94 -20.36 18.58
N GLU A 64 -5.64 -19.45 19.52
CA GLU A 64 -4.88 -19.76 20.73
C GLU A 64 -5.71 -19.74 22.01
N TYR A 65 -6.84 -19.02 22.05
CA TYR A 65 -7.64 -18.91 23.26
C TYR A 65 -8.36 -20.23 23.57
N SER A 66 -8.10 -20.79 24.75
CA SER A 66 -8.62 -22.08 25.20
C SER A 66 -9.73 -21.97 26.27
N GLY A 67 -10.23 -20.76 26.54
CA GLY A 67 -11.27 -20.52 27.54
C GLY A 67 -12.69 -20.62 26.99
N GLU A 68 -13.69 -20.46 27.87
CA GLU A 68 -15.08 -20.38 27.45
C GLU A 68 -15.32 -19.10 26.63
N ILE A 69 -16.00 -19.25 25.49
CA ILE A 69 -16.30 -18.16 24.58
C ILE A 69 -17.54 -17.41 25.08
N PRO A 70 -17.47 -16.10 25.35
CA PRO A 70 -18.62 -15.34 25.80
C PRO A 70 -19.78 -15.41 24.80
N PRO A 71 -21.04 -15.53 25.26
CA PRO A 71 -22.21 -15.64 24.37
C PRO A 71 -22.31 -14.49 23.37
N ALA A 72 -21.88 -13.28 23.73
CA ALA A 72 -21.94 -12.10 22.88
C ALA A 72 -21.10 -12.20 21.59
N VAL A 73 -20.05 -13.03 21.58
CA VAL A 73 -19.15 -13.19 20.43
C VAL A 73 -19.17 -14.61 19.86
N LYS A 74 -19.93 -15.53 20.48
CA LYS A 74 -19.98 -16.94 20.11
C LYS A 74 -20.37 -17.13 18.65
N ASP A 75 -21.42 -16.46 18.19
CA ASP A 75 -21.90 -16.57 16.80
C ASP A 75 -20.86 -16.10 15.77
N LEU A 76 -20.07 -15.06 16.13
CA LEU A 76 -18.98 -14.56 15.27
C LEU A 76 -17.83 -15.57 15.20
N VAL A 77 -17.45 -16.17 16.32
CA VAL A 77 -16.40 -17.20 16.34
C VAL A 77 -16.85 -18.44 15.57
N ASP A 78 -18.09 -18.89 15.76
CA ASP A 78 -18.67 -20.03 15.03
C ASP A 78 -18.66 -19.76 13.51
N ALA A 79 -19.01 -18.54 13.08
CA ALA A 79 -18.96 -18.14 11.67
C ALA A 79 -17.52 -18.13 11.12
N VAL A 80 -16.53 -17.68 11.90
CA VAL A 80 -15.11 -17.70 11.50
C VAL A 80 -14.63 -19.15 11.36
N MET A 81 -14.98 -20.03 12.29
CA MET A 81 -14.59 -21.45 12.24
C MET A 81 -15.25 -22.17 11.06
N ALA A 82 -16.54 -21.91 10.80
CA ALA A 82 -17.23 -22.41 9.61
C ALA A 82 -16.55 -21.93 8.31
N SER A 83 -16.15 -20.65 8.28
CA SER A 83 -15.42 -20.08 7.13
C SER A 83 -14.05 -20.72 6.95
N LYS A 84 -13.30 -20.96 8.03
CA LYS A 84 -12.01 -21.68 7.98
C LYS A 84 -12.17 -23.11 7.43
N SER A 85 -13.20 -23.83 7.87
CA SER A 85 -13.52 -25.16 7.34
C SER A 85 -13.83 -25.12 5.86
N LYS A 86 -14.69 -24.18 5.43
CA LYS A 86 -15.04 -24.00 4.02
C LYS A 86 -13.82 -23.63 3.17
N ILE A 87 -12.92 -22.80 3.68
CA ILE A 87 -11.66 -22.47 2.98
C ILE A 87 -10.82 -23.73 2.82
N ALA A 88 -10.65 -24.55 3.86
CA ALA A 88 -9.90 -25.80 3.77
C ALA A 88 -10.51 -26.79 2.76
N GLU A 89 -11.84 -26.90 2.71
CA GLU A 89 -12.55 -27.69 1.69
C GLU A 89 -12.31 -27.14 0.29
N LEU A 90 -12.44 -25.82 0.10
CA LEU A 90 -12.20 -25.17 -1.19
C LEU A 90 -10.75 -25.35 -1.63
N GLU A 91 -9.78 -25.25 -0.71
CA GLU A 91 -8.36 -25.48 -0.96
C GLU A 91 -8.05 -26.93 -1.32
N ALA A 92 -8.67 -27.89 -0.64
CA ALA A 92 -8.55 -29.32 -0.99
C ALA A 92 -9.23 -29.65 -2.33
N SER A 93 -10.26 -28.89 -2.71
CA SER A 93 -10.95 -29.03 -4.01
C SER A 93 -10.28 -28.29 -5.15
N LYS A 94 -9.26 -27.45 -4.88
CA LYS A 94 -8.46 -26.84 -5.94
C LYS A 94 -7.85 -28.00 -6.73
N PRO A 95 -8.08 -28.08 -8.05
CA PRO A 95 -7.40 -29.07 -8.85
C PRO A 95 -5.90 -28.87 -8.63
N ILE A 96 -5.24 -29.90 -8.12
CA ILE A 96 -3.79 -30.02 -8.20
C ILE A 96 -3.53 -30.02 -9.70
N LYS A 97 -3.26 -28.84 -10.25
CA LYS A 97 -2.48 -28.78 -11.47
C LYS A 97 -1.14 -29.35 -11.02
N GLU A 98 -0.91 -30.62 -11.34
CA GLU A 98 0.41 -31.23 -11.35
C GLU A 98 1.29 -30.35 -12.24
N GLU A 99 1.85 -29.28 -11.67
CA GLU A 99 3.13 -28.71 -12.10
C GLU A 99 4.20 -29.26 -11.17
N ALA A 100 4.20 -30.58 -10.99
CA ALA A 100 5.34 -31.38 -10.52
C ALA A 100 5.07 -32.87 -10.83
N ALA A 101 5.66 -33.34 -11.95
CA ALA A 101 5.61 -34.69 -12.57
C ALA A 101 4.34 -34.94 -13.42
N GLU A 102 4.35 -35.19 -14.73
CA GLU A 102 5.35 -35.68 -15.72
C GLU A 102 4.78 -35.43 -17.16
N PRO A 103 5.54 -35.37 -18.28
CA PRO A 103 6.63 -36.30 -18.60
C PRO A 103 7.92 -35.64 -19.09
N ALA A 104 9.02 -36.39 -18.96
CA ALA A 104 10.26 -36.13 -19.67
C ALA A 104 10.02 -35.95 -21.18
N GLN A 105 10.07 -34.70 -21.67
CA GLN A 105 10.42 -34.37 -23.04
C GLN A 105 11.32 -33.13 -23.06
N THR A 106 12.63 -33.41 -23.12
CA THR A 106 13.76 -32.52 -23.49
C THR A 106 13.98 -31.25 -22.67
N GLN A 107 14.86 -31.38 -21.66
CA GLN A 107 15.70 -30.26 -21.21
C GLN A 107 16.35 -29.60 -22.43
N PRO A 108 16.20 -28.29 -22.70
CA PRO A 108 17.23 -27.61 -23.46
C PRO A 108 18.49 -27.68 -22.59
N ALA A 109 19.52 -28.38 -23.07
CA ALA A 109 20.77 -28.58 -22.35
C ALA A 109 21.26 -27.26 -21.74
N SER A 110 21.14 -27.11 -20.42
CA SER A 110 21.56 -25.92 -19.72
C SER A 110 23.08 -25.82 -19.85
N LYS A 111 23.57 -24.84 -20.62
CA LYS A 111 25.00 -24.70 -20.91
C LYS A 111 25.67 -23.99 -19.73
N THR A 112 26.86 -24.45 -19.38
CA THR A 112 27.70 -23.76 -18.37
C THR A 112 28.57 -22.73 -19.08
N CYS A 113 28.56 -21.49 -18.62
CA CYS A 113 29.36 -20.43 -19.19
C CYS A 113 30.85 -20.73 -19.02
N PRO A 114 31.67 -20.77 -20.09
CA PRO A 114 33.10 -21.07 -19.97
C PRO A 114 33.91 -19.94 -19.31
N ILE A 115 33.32 -18.74 -19.15
CA ILE A 115 34.00 -17.57 -18.58
C ILE A 115 33.76 -17.45 -17.08
N CYS A 116 32.52 -17.58 -16.63
CA CYS A 116 32.16 -17.33 -15.22
C CYS A 116 31.51 -18.53 -14.51
N GLY A 117 31.29 -19.65 -15.21
CA GLY A 117 30.69 -20.86 -14.63
C GLY A 117 29.18 -20.77 -14.37
N ALA A 118 28.53 -19.65 -14.69
CA ALA A 118 27.08 -19.54 -14.55
C ALA A 118 26.35 -20.46 -15.54
N VAL A 119 25.34 -21.18 -15.06
CA VAL A 119 24.52 -22.08 -15.86
C VAL A 119 23.30 -21.32 -16.36
N SER A 120 23.14 -21.27 -17.68
CA SER A 120 21.97 -20.64 -18.30
C SER A 120 21.65 -21.29 -19.64
N ASP A 121 20.38 -21.18 -20.04
CA ASP A 121 19.83 -21.64 -21.31
C ASP A 121 19.80 -20.52 -22.39
N SER A 122 20.19 -19.30 -22.03
CA SER A 122 20.26 -18.15 -22.93
C SER A 122 21.48 -18.16 -23.86
N LYS A 123 21.37 -17.53 -25.04
CA LYS A 123 22.45 -17.38 -26.04
C LYS A 123 23.66 -16.58 -25.51
N PHE A 124 23.45 -15.74 -24.50
CA PHE A 124 24.48 -14.98 -23.78
C PHE A 124 24.34 -15.21 -22.27
N CYS A 125 25.46 -15.29 -21.57
CA CYS A 125 25.48 -15.49 -20.13
C CYS A 125 24.88 -14.27 -19.40
N PRO A 126 23.90 -14.45 -18.50
CA PRO A 126 23.28 -13.34 -17.77
C PRO A 126 24.19 -12.70 -16.73
N GLN A 127 25.30 -13.36 -16.35
CA GLN A 127 26.24 -12.85 -15.36
C GLN A 127 27.42 -12.08 -15.98
N CYS A 128 27.94 -12.51 -17.12
CA CYS A 128 29.14 -11.91 -17.71
C CYS A 128 28.98 -11.48 -19.17
N GLY A 129 27.82 -11.72 -19.80
CA GLY A 129 27.54 -11.34 -21.19
C GLY A 129 28.26 -12.19 -22.25
N ALA A 130 29.05 -13.19 -21.86
CA ALA A 130 29.77 -14.03 -22.82
C ALA A 130 28.80 -14.85 -23.69
N PRO A 131 29.07 -15.01 -25.00
CA PRO A 131 28.26 -15.87 -25.86
C PRO A 131 28.39 -17.31 -25.39
N MET A 132 27.26 -17.93 -25.09
CA MET A 132 27.19 -19.35 -24.76
C MET A 132 27.25 -20.09 -26.09
N GLY A 133 28.39 -20.74 -26.38
CA GLY A 133 28.64 -21.44 -27.65
C GLY A 133 27.50 -22.37 -28.06
N GLU A 134 27.30 -22.59 -29.36
CA GLU A 134 26.25 -23.49 -29.90
C GLU A 134 26.29 -24.90 -29.29
#